data_AF-A0A838QUK3-F1
#
_entry.id   AF-A0A838QUK3-F1
#
_cell.length_a   1.000
_cell.length_b   1.000
_cell.length_c   1.000
_cell.angle_alpha   90.00
_cell.angle_beta   90.00
_cell.angle_gamma   90.00
#
_symmetry.space_group_name_H-M   'P 1'
#
loop_
_entity.id
_entity.type
_entity.pdbx_description
1 polymer ?
#
loop_
_entity_poly.entity_id
_entity_poly.type
_entity_poly.pdbx_seq_one_letter_code
_entity_poly.pdbx_strand_id
1 'polypeptide(L)'
;TRISEVGARFALDGMPGKQMAIDADLNAGIIDERQAQQRREEITQQADFYGAMDGASKFVRGDAIAGIIITIINIVGGLTIGVAEYGMPFGDAAKLFTRMTIGDGLVSQVPAFLISLAAGLLVTRSTQKTNLPQLFISQLFSRPQALAVTGAFLAILVTTDLPRTPLLMLGAGCIGMARMMTQTENKKQVAAAKSEQTAKPAAEERIEDYLTIDPMEIEVGVGLIRLADPKRGGDLLERIQRVRQSVAGEIGIIMPKVRIRDNMRLEPNEYRIKIADMTVADDRVEPAMLLAIDSGLTRGQVDGIPTRDPAFGADAKWIQVVRKDEAEMLGYTVVEPGAVIATHMTEVCRRHADEILTRDATKHLIDELKATHPTVVSELIPGVMPLAEVQAVLHLLLREQVPIRQLGLILETLGDYGSRTKDPILLSEYVRHRLARQICTRYRTADGKLHAIAVDPAMEERIRAGFDHNERGLFVRMSPQAVEATCNSISAQVQKLTAAGHTPIVLVSPQIRAALKQITENHMPQLVVLSFNEITRDTQVVTLGLASDSV
;
A
#
# COMPACT_ATOMS: atom_id res chain seq x y z
N THR A 1 21.83 6.32 -28.04
CA THR A 1 22.95 5.45 -28.43
C THR A 1 23.90 5.17 -27.27
N ARG A 2 24.52 6.17 -26.62
CA ARG A 2 25.34 5.96 -25.40
C ARG A 2 24.57 5.25 -24.26
N ILE A 3 23.30 5.57 -24.07
CA ILE A 3 22.44 4.94 -23.05
C ILE A 3 22.22 3.44 -23.34
N SER A 4 22.07 3.06 -24.62
CA SER A 4 21.86 1.67 -25.04
C SER A 4 23.14 0.83 -24.95
N GLU A 5 24.29 1.41 -25.31
CA GLU A 5 25.62 0.80 -25.17
C GLU A 5 25.97 0.57 -23.69
N VAL A 6 25.76 1.59 -22.86
CA VAL A 6 26.00 1.50 -21.41
C VAL A 6 25.03 0.50 -20.77
N GLY A 7 23.76 0.50 -21.16
CA GLY A 7 22.76 -0.47 -20.68
C GLY A 7 23.07 -1.92 -21.07
N ALA A 8 23.50 -2.17 -22.30
CA ALA A 8 23.91 -3.50 -22.76
C ALA A 8 25.17 -3.98 -22.03
N ARG A 9 26.14 -3.09 -21.81
CA ARG A 9 27.38 -3.40 -21.09
C ARG A 9 27.14 -3.69 -19.61
N PHE A 10 26.31 -2.90 -18.93
CA PHE A 10 25.89 -3.19 -17.56
C PHE A 10 25.11 -4.51 -17.46
N ALA A 11 24.27 -4.82 -18.45
CA ALA A 11 23.55 -6.09 -18.48
C ALA A 11 24.50 -7.29 -18.67
N LEU A 12 25.51 -7.17 -19.53
CA LEU A 12 26.54 -8.20 -19.77
C LEU A 12 27.48 -8.37 -18.56
N ASP A 13 27.94 -7.26 -17.96
CA ASP A 13 28.81 -7.27 -16.78
C ASP A 13 28.12 -7.90 -15.55
N GLY A 14 26.78 -7.84 -15.49
CA GLY A 14 25.98 -8.47 -14.44
C GLY A 14 25.72 -9.98 -14.61
N MET A 15 26.07 -10.58 -15.75
CA MET A 15 25.76 -11.99 -16.04
C MET A 15 26.50 -13.00 -15.16
N PRO A 16 27.80 -12.84 -14.87
CA PRO A 16 28.51 -13.73 -13.94
C PRO A 16 27.83 -13.77 -12.57
N GLY A 17 27.36 -12.63 -12.06
CA GLY A 17 26.63 -12.56 -10.79
C GLY A 17 25.29 -13.32 -10.83
N LYS A 18 24.56 -13.24 -11.95
CA LYS A 18 23.32 -14.00 -12.12
C LYS A 18 23.56 -15.51 -12.27
N GLN A 19 24.64 -15.93 -12.93
CA GLN A 19 25.01 -17.35 -13.03
C GLN A 19 25.42 -17.89 -11.65
N MET A 20 26.22 -17.14 -10.90
CA MET A 20 26.57 -17.47 -9.51
C MET A 20 25.35 -17.55 -8.60
N ALA A 21 24.33 -16.71 -8.80
CA ALA A 21 23.08 -16.78 -8.04
C ALA A 21 22.29 -18.06 -8.33
N ILE A 22 22.24 -18.51 -9.60
CA ILE A 22 21.62 -19.80 -9.95
C ILE A 22 22.39 -20.96 -9.29
N ASP A 23 23.72 -20.90 -9.29
CA ASP A 23 24.55 -21.93 -8.66
C ASP A 23 24.38 -21.95 -7.14
N ALA A 24 24.23 -20.78 -6.52
CA ALA A 24 23.91 -20.66 -5.11
C ALA A 24 22.51 -21.21 -4.79
N ASP A 25 21.50 -20.89 -5.60
CA ASP A 25 20.12 -21.39 -5.44
C ASP A 25 20.04 -22.91 -5.62
N LEU A 26 20.79 -23.46 -6.58
CA LEU A 26 20.87 -24.91 -6.82
C LEU A 26 21.57 -25.63 -5.66
N ASN A 27 22.69 -25.08 -5.17
CA ASN A 27 23.41 -25.62 -4.01
C ASN A 27 22.61 -25.49 -2.70
N ALA A 28 21.76 -24.47 -2.57
CA ALA A 28 20.86 -24.27 -1.45
C ALA A 28 19.57 -25.13 -1.53
N GLY A 29 19.36 -25.85 -2.64
CA GLY A 29 18.17 -26.69 -2.86
C GLY A 29 16.88 -25.91 -3.11
N ILE A 30 16.97 -24.62 -3.45
CA ILE A 30 15.82 -23.74 -3.73
C ILE A 30 15.24 -24.05 -5.12
N ILE A 31 16.08 -24.50 -6.05
CA ILE A 31 15.71 -24.87 -7.43
C ILE A 31 16.23 -26.27 -7.78
N ASP A 32 15.53 -26.95 -8.70
CA ASP A 32 15.97 -28.25 -9.24
C ASP A 32 16.95 -28.09 -10.43
N GLU A 33 17.59 -29.19 -10.83
CA GLU A 33 18.60 -29.19 -11.90
C GLU A 33 18.00 -28.84 -13.29
N ARG A 34 16.73 -29.16 -13.54
CA ARG A 34 16.04 -28.79 -14.79
C ARG A 34 15.72 -27.30 -14.83
N GLN A 35 15.28 -26.73 -13.72
CA GLN A 35 15.01 -25.31 -13.54
C GLN A 35 16.30 -24.49 -13.63
N ALA A 36 17.39 -24.96 -13.02
CA ALA A 36 18.70 -24.35 -13.15
C ALA A 36 19.16 -24.33 -14.61
N GLN A 37 18.95 -25.42 -15.36
CA GLN A 37 19.29 -25.49 -16.77
C GLN A 37 18.44 -24.54 -17.63
N GLN A 38 17.13 -24.46 -17.39
CA GLN A 38 16.25 -23.48 -18.06
C GLN A 38 16.68 -22.04 -17.79
N ARG A 39 16.94 -21.68 -16.53
CA ARG A 39 17.38 -20.32 -16.18
C ARG A 39 18.75 -19.97 -16.76
N ARG A 40 19.68 -20.92 -16.84
CA ARG A 40 20.97 -20.72 -17.53
C ARG A 40 20.76 -20.46 -19.02
N GLU A 41 19.86 -21.20 -19.65
CA GLU A 41 19.50 -21.00 -21.07
C GLU A 41 18.90 -19.60 -21.30
N GLU A 42 18.01 -19.14 -20.42
CA GLU A 42 17.46 -17.78 -20.47
C GLU A 42 18.53 -16.69 -20.31
N ILE A 43 19.48 -16.85 -19.37
CA ILE A 43 20.60 -15.91 -19.22
C ILE A 43 21.47 -15.90 -20.47
N THR A 44 21.70 -17.07 -21.07
CA THR A 44 22.51 -17.19 -22.29
C THR A 44 21.83 -16.48 -23.46
N GLN A 45 20.51 -16.63 -23.60
CA GLN A 45 19.73 -15.90 -24.60
C GLN A 45 19.77 -14.38 -24.38
N GLN A 46 19.74 -13.92 -23.12
CA GLN A 46 19.94 -12.50 -22.80
C GLN A 46 21.36 -12.04 -23.18
N ALA A 47 22.39 -12.87 -22.92
CA ALA A 47 23.77 -12.59 -23.30
C ALA A 47 23.93 -12.38 -24.80
N ASP A 48 23.40 -13.32 -25.59
CA ASP A 48 23.45 -13.27 -27.05
C ASP A 48 22.70 -12.05 -27.58
N PHE A 49 21.55 -11.71 -27.01
CA PHE A 49 20.78 -10.53 -27.41
C PHE A 49 21.53 -9.23 -27.14
N TYR A 50 22.06 -9.03 -25.93
CA TYR A 50 22.78 -7.81 -25.57
C TYR A 50 24.14 -7.71 -26.29
N GLY A 51 24.81 -8.85 -26.55
CA GLY A 51 26.01 -8.91 -27.36
C GLY A 51 25.75 -8.51 -28.82
N ALA A 52 24.67 -9.04 -29.42
CA ALA A 52 24.25 -8.67 -30.77
C ALA A 52 23.82 -7.19 -30.85
N MET A 53 23.12 -6.67 -29.84
CA MET A 53 22.73 -5.25 -29.79
C MET A 53 23.93 -4.30 -29.68
N ASP A 54 24.93 -4.61 -28.86
CA ASP A 54 26.14 -3.77 -28.76
C ASP A 54 26.87 -3.69 -30.10
N GLY A 55 27.05 -4.84 -30.76
CA GLY A 55 27.63 -4.93 -32.10
C GLY A 55 26.84 -4.14 -33.15
N ALA A 56 25.54 -4.41 -33.28
CA ALA A 56 24.68 -3.73 -34.25
C ALA A 56 24.64 -2.21 -34.05
N SER A 57 24.63 -1.73 -32.80
CA SER A 57 24.58 -0.30 -32.50
C SER A 57 25.82 0.46 -32.98
N LYS A 58 27.00 -0.18 -32.97
CA LYS A 58 28.26 0.39 -33.45
C LYS A 58 28.30 0.50 -34.98
N PHE A 59 27.78 -0.51 -35.69
CA PHE A 59 27.66 -0.48 -37.15
C PHE A 59 26.67 0.58 -37.63
N VAL A 60 25.48 0.65 -37.03
CA VAL A 60 24.45 1.66 -37.38
C VAL A 60 24.96 3.09 -37.14
N ARG A 61 25.77 3.30 -36.10
CA ARG A 61 26.41 4.60 -35.83
C ARG A 61 27.38 5.00 -36.94
N GLY A 62 28.21 4.07 -37.42
CA GLY A 62 29.16 4.32 -38.50
C GLY A 62 28.45 4.69 -39.81
N ASP A 63 27.40 3.95 -40.14
CA ASP A 63 26.61 4.16 -41.36
C ASP A 63 25.83 5.49 -41.33
N ALA A 64 25.22 5.83 -40.18
CA ALA A 64 24.51 7.11 -40.01
C ALA A 64 25.44 8.32 -40.12
N ILE A 65 26.65 8.24 -39.56
CA ILE A 65 27.65 9.33 -39.66
C ILE A 65 28.11 9.49 -41.11
N ALA A 66 28.42 8.39 -41.80
CA ALA A 66 28.82 8.42 -43.21
C ALA A 66 27.71 9.00 -44.10
N GLY A 67 26.45 8.60 -43.89
CA GLY A 67 25.30 9.13 -44.63
C GLY A 67 25.10 10.64 -44.45
N ILE A 68 25.29 11.16 -43.23
CA ILE A 68 25.22 12.61 -42.96
C ILE A 68 26.35 13.35 -43.68
N ILE A 69 27.58 12.82 -43.65
CA ILE A 69 28.73 13.42 -44.33
C ILE A 69 28.49 13.46 -45.84
N ILE A 70 28.06 12.35 -46.45
CA ILE A 70 27.75 12.27 -47.88
C ILE A 70 26.65 13.27 -48.26
N THR A 71 25.60 13.37 -47.44
CA THR A 71 24.50 14.32 -47.65
C THR A 71 25.01 15.77 -47.67
N ILE A 72 25.86 16.15 -46.71
CA ILE A 72 26.45 17.49 -46.65
C ILE A 72 27.33 17.75 -47.88
N ILE A 73 28.17 16.79 -48.27
CA ILE A 73 29.03 16.90 -49.45
C ILE A 73 28.20 17.07 -50.72
N ASN A 74 27.15 16.27 -50.90
CA ASN A 74 26.28 16.33 -52.08
C ASN A 74 25.52 17.66 -52.16
N ILE A 75 25.02 18.19 -51.03
CA ILE A 75 24.33 19.48 -50.98
C ILE A 75 25.29 20.63 -51.28
N VAL A 76 26.43 20.69 -50.58
CA VAL A 76 27.39 21.80 -50.71
C VAL A 76 28.11 21.76 -52.06
N GLY A 77 28.57 20.58 -52.47
CA GLY A 77 29.23 20.36 -53.75
C GLY A 77 28.28 20.63 -54.93
N GLY A 78 27.06 20.10 -54.86
CA GLY A 78 26.03 20.36 -55.87
C GLY A 78 25.66 21.83 -55.97
N LEU A 79 25.52 22.53 -54.85
CA LEU A 79 25.24 23.97 -54.82
C LEU A 79 26.40 24.78 -55.42
N THR A 80 27.64 24.41 -55.10
CA THR A 80 28.85 25.10 -55.60
C THR A 80 28.98 24.93 -57.11
N ILE A 81 28.86 23.71 -57.61
CA ILE A 81 28.91 23.40 -59.06
C ILE A 81 27.73 24.06 -59.79
N GLY A 82 26.52 23.99 -59.23
CA GLY A 82 25.31 24.58 -59.81
C GLY A 82 25.41 26.09 -60.02
N VAL A 83 25.99 26.82 -59.05
CA VAL A 83 26.13 28.28 -59.13
C VAL A 83 27.39 28.68 -59.91
N ALA A 84 28.53 28.05 -59.66
CA ALA A 84 29.82 28.48 -60.21
C ALA A 84 30.06 28.01 -61.65
N GLU A 85 29.62 26.80 -62.00
CA GLU A 85 29.93 26.16 -63.29
C GLU A 85 28.74 26.19 -64.25
N TYR A 86 27.52 26.01 -63.75
CA TYR A 86 26.29 26.04 -64.54
C TYR A 86 25.54 27.38 -64.53
N GLY A 87 26.03 28.38 -63.77
CA GLY A 87 25.47 29.73 -63.72
C GLY A 87 24.04 29.82 -63.18
N MET A 88 23.58 28.82 -62.43
CA MET A 88 22.20 28.79 -61.93
C MET A 88 21.99 29.80 -60.79
N PRO A 89 20.81 30.42 -60.67
CA PRO A 89 20.45 31.18 -59.48
C PRO A 89 20.54 30.30 -58.23
N PHE A 90 21.11 30.84 -57.15
CA PHE A 90 21.34 30.11 -55.89
C PHE A 90 20.10 29.36 -55.38
N GLY A 91 18.92 29.98 -55.48
CA GLY A 91 17.67 29.37 -55.02
C GLY A 91 17.25 28.14 -55.82
N ASP A 92 17.54 28.12 -57.13
CA ASP A 92 17.19 27.00 -58.01
C ASP A 92 18.18 25.84 -57.85
N ALA A 93 19.48 26.17 -57.75
CA ALA A 93 20.52 25.19 -57.44
C ALA A 93 20.27 24.50 -56.08
N ALA A 94 19.92 25.28 -55.04
CA ALA A 94 19.61 24.74 -53.72
C ALA A 94 18.41 23.78 -53.76
N LYS A 95 17.31 24.13 -54.44
CA LYS A 95 16.14 23.25 -54.57
C LYS A 95 16.47 21.96 -55.32
N LEU A 96 17.18 22.06 -56.44
CA LEU A 96 17.49 20.92 -57.30
C LEU A 96 18.43 19.92 -56.60
N PHE A 97 19.57 20.38 -56.10
CA PHE A 97 20.56 19.50 -55.48
C PHE A 97 20.13 18.98 -54.11
N THR A 98 19.34 19.74 -53.34
CA THR A 98 18.74 19.21 -52.10
C THR A 98 17.73 18.09 -52.41
N ARG A 99 16.88 18.27 -53.44
CA ARG A 99 15.91 17.24 -53.84
C ARG A 99 16.60 15.99 -54.38
N MET A 100 17.64 16.13 -55.18
CA MET A 100 18.45 15.00 -55.66
C MET A 100 19.16 14.28 -54.51
N THR A 101 19.72 15.02 -53.55
CA THR A 101 20.39 14.40 -52.39
C THR A 101 19.43 13.63 -51.49
N ILE A 102 18.22 14.14 -51.26
CA ILE A 102 17.18 13.40 -50.52
C ILE A 102 16.80 12.13 -51.30
N GLY A 103 16.68 12.22 -52.63
CA GLY A 103 16.42 11.08 -53.50
C GLY A 103 17.49 10.00 -53.40
N ASP A 104 18.77 10.39 -53.51
CA ASP A 104 19.91 9.49 -53.38
C ASP A 104 19.99 8.83 -51.99
N GLY A 105 19.73 9.61 -50.94
CA GLY A 105 19.62 9.09 -49.58
C GLY A 105 18.53 8.02 -49.42
N LEU A 106 17.35 8.24 -50.02
CA LEU A 106 16.27 7.25 -49.98
C LEU A 106 16.58 5.99 -50.82
N VAL A 107 17.22 6.14 -51.99
CA VAL A 107 17.56 5.03 -52.89
C VAL A 107 18.70 4.17 -52.33
N SER A 108 19.64 4.75 -51.60
CA SER A 108 20.77 4.03 -51.01
C SER A 108 20.44 3.42 -49.64
N GLN A 109 19.79 4.18 -48.75
CA GLN A 109 19.60 3.79 -47.35
C GLN A 109 18.48 2.77 -47.15
N VAL A 110 17.37 2.88 -47.88
CA VAL A 110 16.23 1.97 -47.70
C VAL A 110 16.62 0.53 -48.07
N PRO A 111 17.28 0.24 -49.22
CA PRO A 111 17.74 -1.11 -49.52
C PRO A 111 18.83 -1.61 -48.57
N ALA A 112 19.80 -0.77 -48.20
CA ALA A 112 20.86 -1.15 -47.27
C ALA A 112 20.30 -1.58 -45.90
N PHE A 113 19.31 -0.84 -45.39
CA PHE A 113 18.60 -1.19 -44.17
C PHE A 113 17.87 -2.53 -44.29
N LEU A 114 17.14 -2.75 -45.39
CA LEU A 114 16.41 -4.00 -45.63
C LEU A 114 17.36 -5.21 -45.75
N ILE A 115 18.50 -5.05 -46.42
CA ILE A 115 19.52 -6.10 -46.55
C ILE A 115 20.17 -6.40 -45.19
N SER A 116 20.50 -5.36 -44.41
CA SER A 116 21.05 -5.51 -43.05
C SER A 116 20.07 -6.23 -42.11
N LEU A 117 18.79 -5.85 -42.16
CA LEU A 117 17.73 -6.50 -41.38
C LEU A 117 17.55 -7.96 -41.79
N ALA A 118 17.53 -8.26 -43.09
CA ALA A 118 17.44 -9.62 -43.61
C ALA A 118 18.65 -10.48 -43.21
N ALA A 119 19.87 -9.94 -43.28
CA ALA A 119 21.09 -10.60 -42.85
C ALA A 119 21.07 -10.87 -41.34
N GLY A 120 20.67 -9.89 -40.52
CA GLY A 120 20.51 -10.04 -39.08
C GLY A 120 19.49 -11.12 -38.69
N LEU A 121 18.36 -11.17 -39.40
CA LEU A 121 17.34 -12.21 -39.23
C LEU A 121 17.83 -13.60 -39.70
N LEU A 122 18.68 -13.67 -40.72
CA LEU A 122 19.28 -14.93 -41.19
C LEU A 122 20.33 -15.47 -40.23
N VAL A 123 21.18 -14.61 -39.66
CA VAL A 123 22.24 -14.99 -38.73
C VAL A 123 21.68 -15.43 -37.37
N THR A 124 20.60 -14.80 -36.90
CA THR A 124 19.95 -15.17 -35.62
C THR A 124 19.13 -16.46 -35.68
N ARG A 125 18.88 -16.99 -36.89
CA ARG A 125 18.16 -18.25 -37.10
C ARG A 125 18.92 -19.49 -36.62
N SER A 126 20.25 -19.46 -36.47
CA SER A 126 21.02 -20.65 -36.08
C SER A 126 20.86 -21.06 -34.60
N THR A 127 20.24 -20.22 -33.76
CA THR A 127 20.28 -20.40 -32.30
C THR A 127 18.89 -20.53 -31.64
N GLN A 128 17.78 -20.37 -32.38
CA GLN A 128 16.42 -20.45 -31.80
C GLN A 128 15.50 -21.43 -32.54
N LYS A 129 14.68 -22.18 -31.76
CA LYS A 129 13.59 -23.04 -32.27
C LYS A 129 12.35 -22.27 -32.74
N THR A 130 12.34 -20.94 -32.66
CA THR A 130 11.16 -20.09 -32.89
C THR A 130 11.33 -19.27 -34.17
N ASN A 131 10.29 -19.23 -35.01
CA ASN A 131 10.25 -18.44 -36.25
C ASN A 131 10.20 -16.93 -35.97
N LEU A 132 11.37 -16.34 -35.72
CA LEU A 132 11.58 -14.90 -35.53
C LEU A 132 10.89 -14.00 -36.58
N PRO A 133 10.89 -14.31 -37.90
CA PRO A 133 10.18 -13.48 -38.89
C PRO A 133 8.68 -13.38 -38.60
N GLN A 134 8.07 -14.48 -38.17
CA GLN A 134 6.65 -14.55 -37.86
C GLN A 134 6.33 -13.81 -36.54
N LEU A 135 7.25 -13.88 -35.58
CA LEU A 135 7.16 -13.11 -34.33
C LEU A 135 7.26 -11.60 -34.59
N PHE A 136 8.21 -11.17 -35.41
CA PHE A 136 8.40 -9.76 -35.75
C PHE A 136 7.20 -9.16 -36.49
N ILE A 137 6.68 -9.87 -37.50
CA ILE A 137 5.45 -9.47 -38.21
C ILE A 137 4.29 -9.40 -37.21
N SER A 138 4.15 -10.41 -36.34
CA SER A 138 3.08 -10.39 -35.34
C SER A 138 3.19 -9.17 -34.42
N GLN A 139 4.39 -8.86 -33.89
CA GLN A 139 4.61 -7.74 -32.97
C GLN A 139 4.42 -6.37 -33.64
N LEU A 140 4.86 -6.21 -34.90
CA LEU A 140 4.70 -4.96 -35.64
C LEU A 140 3.22 -4.61 -35.81
N PHE A 141 2.37 -5.62 -36.04
CA PHE A 141 0.93 -5.43 -36.17
C PHE A 141 0.16 -5.60 -34.84
N SER A 142 0.78 -6.09 -33.75
CA SER A 142 0.10 -6.33 -32.46
C SER A 142 -0.42 -5.08 -31.74
N ARG A 143 0.07 -3.88 -32.06
CA ARG A 143 -0.30 -2.65 -31.34
C ARG A 143 -1.27 -1.79 -32.14
N PRO A 144 -2.59 -1.85 -31.86
CA PRO A 144 -3.57 -1.09 -32.64
C PRO A 144 -3.39 0.43 -32.54
N GLN A 145 -2.85 0.92 -31.42
CA GLN A 145 -2.55 2.35 -31.23
C GLN A 145 -1.47 2.84 -32.21
N ALA A 146 -0.41 2.06 -32.44
CA ALA A 146 0.64 2.42 -33.38
C ALA A 146 0.10 2.48 -34.82
N LEU A 147 -0.75 1.52 -35.21
CA LEU A 147 -1.42 1.51 -36.52
C LEU A 147 -2.39 2.69 -36.70
N ALA A 148 -3.14 3.06 -35.65
CA ALA A 148 -4.03 4.20 -35.68
C ALA A 148 -3.28 5.53 -35.84
N VAL A 149 -2.17 5.71 -35.10
CA VAL A 149 -1.31 6.90 -35.21
C VAL A 149 -0.68 6.99 -36.59
N THR A 150 -0.14 5.88 -37.13
CA THR A 150 0.42 5.83 -38.49
C THR A 150 -0.65 6.16 -39.53
N GLY A 151 -1.85 5.60 -39.40
CA GLY A 151 -2.95 5.90 -40.32
C GLY A 151 -3.41 7.36 -40.27
N ALA A 152 -3.48 7.96 -39.08
CA ALA A 152 -3.78 9.38 -38.91
C ALA A 152 -2.68 10.28 -39.52
N PHE A 153 -1.41 9.92 -39.32
CA PHE A 153 -0.28 10.61 -39.92
C PHE A 153 -0.30 10.55 -41.45
N LEU A 154 -0.58 9.37 -42.02
CA LEU A 154 -0.75 9.20 -43.46
C LEU A 154 -1.92 10.02 -44.00
N ALA A 155 -3.02 10.14 -43.26
CA ALA A 155 -4.16 10.98 -43.63
C ALA A 155 -3.80 12.48 -43.62
N ILE A 156 -2.98 12.94 -42.66
CA ILE A 156 -2.46 14.31 -42.64
C ILE A 156 -1.56 14.56 -43.85
N LEU A 157 -0.70 13.60 -44.22
CA LEU A 157 0.18 13.72 -45.39
C LEU A 157 -0.57 13.86 -46.72
N VAL A 158 -1.86 13.51 -46.80
CA VAL A 158 -2.69 13.74 -48.00
C VAL A 158 -2.82 15.22 -48.34
N THR A 159 -2.64 16.13 -47.37
CA THR A 159 -2.67 17.58 -47.61
C THR A 159 -1.40 18.09 -48.32
N THR A 160 -0.39 17.25 -48.53
CA THR A 160 0.83 17.58 -49.27
C THR A 160 0.74 17.18 -50.75
N ASP A 161 1.70 17.62 -51.58
CA ASP A 161 1.78 17.31 -53.01
C ASP A 161 2.18 15.85 -53.33
N LEU A 162 2.03 14.93 -52.36
CA LEU A 162 2.28 13.50 -52.54
C LEU A 162 1.09 12.80 -53.21
N PRO A 163 1.30 11.63 -53.85
CA PRO A 163 0.23 10.85 -54.48
C PRO A 163 -0.88 10.50 -53.47
N ARG A 164 -2.02 11.20 -53.59
CA ARG A 164 -3.13 11.11 -52.61
C ARG A 164 -3.77 9.72 -52.56
N THR A 165 -3.83 9.03 -53.69
CA THR A 165 -4.50 7.72 -53.83
C THR A 165 -3.79 6.59 -53.05
N PRO A 166 -2.45 6.37 -53.17
CA PRO A 166 -1.74 5.43 -52.30
C PRO A 166 -1.82 5.78 -50.80
N LEU A 167 -1.69 7.07 -50.46
CA LEU A 167 -1.68 7.52 -49.06
C LEU A 167 -3.03 7.28 -48.37
N LEU A 168 -4.14 7.60 -49.05
CA LEU A 168 -5.48 7.33 -48.53
C LEU A 168 -5.74 5.82 -48.40
N MET A 169 -5.30 5.02 -49.37
CA MET A 169 -5.48 3.56 -49.33
C MET A 169 -4.72 2.93 -48.16
N LEU A 170 -3.45 3.30 -47.98
CA LEU A 170 -2.63 2.80 -46.87
C LEU A 170 -3.11 3.32 -45.51
N GLY A 171 -3.46 4.61 -45.42
CA GLY A 171 -3.99 5.21 -44.20
C GLY A 171 -5.30 4.57 -43.76
N ALA A 172 -6.24 4.37 -44.69
CA ALA A 172 -7.50 3.68 -44.43
C ALA A 172 -7.26 2.21 -44.05
N GLY A 173 -6.29 1.53 -44.69
CA GLY A 173 -5.89 0.16 -44.34
C GLY A 173 -5.38 0.04 -42.90
N CYS A 174 -4.48 0.94 -42.48
CA CYS A 174 -3.95 0.96 -41.11
C CYS A 174 -5.05 1.23 -40.07
N ILE A 175 -5.95 2.19 -40.33
CA ILE A 175 -7.06 2.51 -39.42
C ILE A 175 -8.08 1.35 -39.35
N GLY A 176 -8.39 0.73 -40.49
CA GLY A 176 -9.28 -0.42 -40.57
C GLY A 176 -8.73 -1.62 -39.78
N MET A 177 -7.45 -1.92 -39.94
CA MET A 177 -6.76 -2.97 -39.20
C MET A 177 -6.71 -2.68 -37.69
N ALA A 178 -6.41 -1.44 -37.29
CA ALA A 178 -6.43 -1.02 -35.89
C ALA A 178 -7.82 -1.19 -35.23
N ARG A 179 -8.90 -0.86 -35.96
CA ARG A 179 -10.29 -1.07 -35.49
C ARG A 179 -10.65 -2.54 -35.36
N MET A 180 -10.25 -3.37 -36.32
CA MET A 180 -10.51 -4.82 -36.27
C MET A 180 -9.80 -5.47 -35.08
N MET A 181 -8.57 -5.04 -34.80
CA MET A 181 -7.78 -5.56 -33.68
C MET A 181 -8.30 -5.11 -32.32
N THR A 182 -8.69 -3.84 -32.16
CA THR A 182 -9.34 -3.35 -30.93
C THR A 182 -10.69 -4.02 -30.66
N GLN A 183 -11.48 -4.30 -31.71
CA GLN A 183 -12.71 -5.08 -31.55
C GLN A 183 -12.44 -6.52 -31.14
N THR A 184 -11.35 -7.13 -31.61
CA THR A 184 -10.97 -8.50 -31.27
C THR A 184 -10.42 -8.58 -29.84
N GLU A 185 -9.64 -7.59 -29.41
CA GLU A 185 -9.19 -7.45 -28.02
C GLU A 185 -10.36 -7.16 -27.07
N ASN A 186 -11.27 -6.25 -27.42
CA ASN A 186 -12.47 -5.98 -26.61
C ASN A 186 -13.39 -7.21 -26.56
N LYS A 187 -13.54 -7.98 -27.64
CA LYS A 187 -14.28 -9.25 -27.62
C LYS A 187 -13.56 -10.32 -26.78
N LYS A 188 -12.24 -10.37 -26.79
CA LYS A 188 -11.46 -11.28 -25.92
C LYS A 188 -11.49 -10.86 -24.46
N GLN A 189 -11.50 -9.57 -24.14
CA GLN A 189 -11.63 -9.05 -22.77
C GLN A 189 -13.06 -9.24 -22.23
N VAL A 190 -14.09 -9.03 -23.06
CA VAL A 190 -15.49 -9.30 -22.68
C VAL A 190 -15.77 -10.81 -22.59
N ALA A 191 -15.11 -11.64 -23.41
CA ALA A 191 -15.18 -13.10 -23.29
C ALA A 191 -14.36 -13.63 -22.10
N ALA A 192 -13.22 -13.04 -21.78
CA ALA A 192 -12.43 -13.37 -20.57
C ALA A 192 -13.20 -12.97 -19.30
N ALA A 193 -13.84 -11.80 -19.27
CA ALA A 193 -14.70 -11.37 -18.17
C ALA A 193 -15.96 -12.25 -18.00
N LYS A 194 -16.47 -12.88 -19.07
CA LYS A 194 -17.56 -13.88 -18.99
C LYS A 194 -17.07 -15.30 -18.67
N SER A 195 -15.84 -15.65 -19.05
CA SER A 195 -15.21 -16.95 -18.78
C SER A 195 -14.69 -17.06 -17.34
N GLU A 196 -14.35 -15.93 -16.70
CA GLU A 196 -13.99 -15.90 -15.27
C GLU A 196 -15.18 -16.11 -14.32
N GLN A 197 -16.41 -16.07 -14.83
CA GLN A 197 -17.64 -16.24 -14.04
C GLN A 197 -18.37 -17.57 -14.31
N THR A 198 -17.81 -18.45 -15.14
CA THR A 198 -18.35 -19.80 -15.34
C THR A 198 -17.25 -20.83 -15.20
N ALA A 199 -17.14 -21.38 -13.99
CA ALA A 199 -16.48 -22.64 -13.64
C ALA A 199 -15.19 -22.96 -14.41
N LYS A 200 -14.05 -22.49 -13.89
CA LYS A 200 -12.87 -23.37 -13.89
C LYS A 200 -13.31 -24.67 -13.21
N PRO A 201 -13.03 -25.87 -13.77
CA PRO A 201 -13.03 -27.08 -12.96
C PRO A 201 -12.16 -26.77 -11.74
N ALA A 202 -12.62 -27.14 -10.55
CA ALA A 202 -11.81 -26.99 -9.33
C ALA A 202 -10.40 -27.49 -9.66
N ALA A 203 -9.46 -26.56 -9.78
CA ALA A 203 -8.06 -26.92 -9.75
C ALA A 203 -7.94 -27.68 -8.43
N GLU A 204 -7.41 -28.91 -8.47
CA GLU A 204 -7.06 -29.62 -7.25
C GLU A 204 -6.40 -28.60 -6.33
N GLU A 205 -7.05 -28.32 -5.19
CA GLU A 205 -6.57 -27.31 -4.24
C GLU A 205 -5.12 -27.66 -3.96
N ARG A 206 -4.22 -26.77 -4.34
CA ARG A 206 -2.81 -27.04 -4.15
C ARG A 206 -2.62 -27.18 -2.65
N ILE A 207 -1.79 -28.12 -2.21
CA ILE A 207 -1.47 -28.25 -0.78
C ILE A 207 -0.94 -26.90 -0.24
N GLU A 208 -0.27 -26.12 -1.10
CA GLU A 208 0.21 -24.77 -0.76
C GLU A 208 -0.92 -23.75 -0.52
N ASP A 209 -2.12 -23.93 -1.06
CA ASP A 209 -3.25 -23.01 -0.83
C ASP A 209 -3.75 -23.11 0.62
N TYR A 210 -3.61 -24.28 1.26
CA TYR A 210 -3.86 -24.48 2.70
C TYR A 210 -2.82 -23.77 3.59
N LEU A 211 -1.67 -23.35 3.04
CA LEU A 211 -0.67 -22.57 3.77
C LEU A 211 -0.97 -21.07 3.74
N THR A 212 -1.95 -20.63 2.93
CA THR A 212 -2.31 -19.22 2.85
C THR A 212 -3.20 -18.83 4.03
N ILE A 213 -2.66 -18.01 4.92
CA ILE A 213 -3.39 -17.46 6.07
C ILE A 213 -4.13 -16.22 5.59
N ASP A 214 -5.44 -16.17 5.85
CA ASP A 214 -6.22 -14.98 5.57
C ASP A 214 -5.95 -13.92 6.66
N PRO A 215 -5.48 -12.71 6.28
CA PRO A 215 -5.03 -11.73 7.27
C PRO A 215 -6.17 -11.19 8.14
N MET A 216 -7.39 -11.13 7.61
CA MET A 216 -8.59 -10.78 8.39
C MET A 216 -9.84 -11.45 7.81
N GLU A 217 -10.67 -12.02 8.69
CA GLU A 217 -11.85 -12.79 8.34
C GLU A 217 -13.02 -12.47 9.29
N ILE A 218 -14.24 -12.49 8.76
CA ILE A 218 -15.47 -12.52 9.55
C ILE A 218 -16.19 -13.81 9.21
N GLU A 219 -16.35 -14.67 10.21
CA GLU A 219 -17.23 -15.83 10.13
C GLU A 219 -18.64 -15.42 10.56
N VAL A 220 -19.65 -15.82 9.79
CA VAL A 220 -21.06 -15.53 10.09
C VAL A 220 -21.89 -16.80 10.18
N GLY A 221 -22.76 -16.87 11.17
CA GLY A 221 -23.79 -17.90 11.28
C GLY A 221 -24.84 -17.77 10.17
N VAL A 222 -25.58 -18.85 9.94
CA VAL A 222 -26.53 -18.98 8.83
C VAL A 222 -27.62 -17.88 8.83
N GLY A 223 -28.05 -17.43 10.01
CA GLY A 223 -29.05 -16.38 10.17
C GLY A 223 -28.56 -14.99 9.74
N LEU A 224 -27.25 -14.78 9.72
CA LEU A 224 -26.61 -13.50 9.39
C LEU A 224 -26.21 -13.38 7.91
N ILE A 225 -26.28 -14.46 7.13
CA ILE A 225 -25.96 -14.45 5.69
C ILE A 225 -26.74 -13.35 4.94
N ARG A 226 -27.97 -13.08 5.38
CA ARG A 226 -28.83 -12.03 4.79
C ARG A 226 -28.27 -10.61 4.95
N LEU A 227 -27.45 -10.37 5.97
CA LEU A 227 -26.77 -9.09 6.18
C LEU A 227 -25.59 -8.92 5.20
N ALA A 228 -25.00 -10.04 4.76
CA ALA A 228 -23.86 -10.05 3.84
C ALA A 228 -24.25 -10.10 2.36
N ASP A 229 -25.46 -10.54 2.00
CA ASP A 229 -25.93 -10.67 0.61
C ASP A 229 -26.63 -9.38 0.11
N PRO A 230 -26.03 -8.61 -0.82
CA PRO A 230 -26.63 -7.40 -1.36
C PRO A 230 -27.95 -7.66 -2.11
N LYS A 231 -28.14 -8.86 -2.67
CA LYS A 231 -29.39 -9.22 -3.37
C LYS A 231 -30.57 -9.35 -2.42
N ARG A 232 -30.31 -9.58 -1.13
CA ARG A 232 -31.31 -9.68 -0.06
C ARG A 232 -31.44 -8.39 0.75
N GLY A 233 -30.83 -7.30 0.27
CA GLY A 233 -30.82 -6.01 0.97
C GLY A 233 -29.79 -5.90 2.09
N GLY A 234 -28.84 -6.83 2.17
CA GLY A 234 -27.72 -6.75 3.10
C GLY A 234 -26.67 -5.72 2.67
N ASP A 235 -26.14 -4.95 3.63
CA ASP A 235 -25.19 -3.87 3.38
C ASP A 235 -23.85 -4.06 4.12
N LEU A 236 -23.62 -5.22 4.73
CA LEU A 236 -22.43 -5.49 5.56
C LEU A 236 -21.13 -5.29 4.78
N LEU A 237 -21.08 -5.72 3.51
CA LEU A 237 -19.90 -5.52 2.64
C LEU A 237 -19.58 -4.03 2.42
N GLU A 238 -20.60 -3.20 2.19
CA GLU A 238 -20.43 -1.76 2.03
C GLU A 238 -19.97 -1.12 3.34
N ARG A 239 -20.54 -1.54 4.47
CA ARG A 239 -20.12 -1.07 5.80
C ARG A 239 -18.67 -1.44 6.09
N ILE A 240 -18.24 -2.67 5.79
CA ILE A 240 -16.83 -3.10 5.93
C ILE A 240 -15.89 -2.21 5.11
N GLN A 241 -16.29 -1.81 3.91
CA GLN A 241 -15.52 -0.86 3.10
C GLN A 241 -15.41 0.52 3.77
N ARG A 242 -16.49 1.02 4.40
CA ARG A 242 -16.46 2.27 5.18
C ARG A 242 -15.59 2.12 6.44
N VAL A 243 -15.62 0.97 7.11
CA VAL A 243 -14.73 0.68 8.25
C VAL A 243 -13.26 0.78 7.82
N ARG A 244 -12.91 0.22 6.66
CA ARG A 244 -11.55 0.34 6.11
C ARG A 244 -11.11 1.81 5.96
N GLN A 245 -12.02 2.68 5.51
CA GLN A 245 -11.77 4.11 5.35
C GLN A 245 -11.67 4.83 6.71
N SER A 246 -12.55 4.53 7.66
CA SER A 246 -12.51 5.09 9.02
C SER A 246 -11.21 4.68 9.75
N VAL A 247 -10.83 3.39 9.71
CA VAL A 247 -9.58 2.90 10.29
C VAL A 247 -8.36 3.61 9.69
N ALA A 248 -8.31 3.79 8.37
CA ALA A 248 -7.23 4.53 7.72
C ALA A 248 -7.23 6.02 8.12
N GLY A 249 -8.41 6.66 8.19
CA GLY A 249 -8.57 8.08 8.51
C GLY A 249 -8.36 8.43 9.98
N GLU A 250 -8.70 7.52 10.90
CA GLU A 250 -8.61 7.75 12.35
C GLU A 250 -7.29 7.24 12.93
N ILE A 251 -6.90 6.00 12.59
CA ILE A 251 -5.77 5.28 13.20
C ILE A 251 -4.50 5.46 12.35
N GLY A 252 -4.63 5.52 11.03
CA GLY A 252 -3.50 5.65 10.11
C GLY A 252 -2.90 4.31 9.65
N ILE A 253 -3.63 3.20 9.77
CA ILE A 253 -3.24 1.90 9.24
C ILE A 253 -4.10 1.51 8.03
N ILE A 254 -3.53 0.74 7.11
CA ILE A 254 -4.27 0.18 5.98
C ILE A 254 -4.79 -1.20 6.40
N MET A 255 -6.09 -1.29 6.67
CA MET A 255 -6.73 -2.57 6.97
C MET A 255 -6.62 -3.52 5.76
N PRO A 256 -6.22 -4.79 5.96
CA PRO A 256 -6.18 -5.79 4.91
C PRO A 256 -7.59 -6.07 4.37
N LYS A 257 -7.67 -6.83 3.27
CA LYS A 257 -8.96 -7.26 2.74
C LYS A 257 -9.62 -8.22 3.73
N VAL A 258 -10.84 -7.92 4.14
CA VAL A 258 -11.64 -8.76 5.02
C VAL A 258 -12.40 -9.78 4.18
N ARG A 259 -12.26 -11.06 4.51
CA ARG A 259 -13.09 -12.13 3.92
C ARG A 259 -14.30 -12.39 4.80
N ILE A 260 -15.45 -12.63 4.18
CA ILE A 260 -16.65 -13.08 4.88
C ILE A 260 -16.84 -14.54 4.54
N ARG A 261 -16.91 -15.41 5.56
CA ARG A 261 -17.18 -16.84 5.41
C ARG A 261 -18.42 -17.22 6.19
N ASP A 262 -19.28 -18.03 5.61
CA ASP A 262 -20.32 -18.71 6.36
C ASP A 262 -19.72 -19.86 7.16
N ASN A 263 -20.13 -20.00 8.41
CA ASN A 263 -19.71 -21.12 9.26
C ASN A 263 -20.93 -21.80 9.87
N MET A 264 -21.24 -22.99 9.36
CA MET A 264 -22.37 -23.82 9.80
C MET A 264 -22.22 -24.36 11.24
N ARG A 265 -21.03 -24.23 11.85
CA ARG A 265 -20.78 -24.61 13.24
C ARG A 265 -21.09 -23.50 14.24
N LEU A 266 -21.30 -22.26 13.77
CA LEU A 266 -21.71 -21.15 14.62
C LEU A 266 -23.21 -21.20 14.91
N GLU A 267 -23.62 -20.63 16.03
CA GLU A 267 -25.03 -20.37 16.27
C GLU A 267 -25.61 -19.46 15.17
N PRO A 268 -26.91 -19.56 14.82
CA PRO A 268 -27.47 -18.87 13.65
C PRO A 268 -27.23 -17.35 13.63
N ASN A 269 -27.24 -16.72 14.80
CA ASN A 269 -27.11 -15.28 14.99
C ASN A 269 -25.72 -14.84 15.50
N GLU A 270 -24.74 -15.75 15.54
CA GLU A 270 -23.37 -15.49 15.99
C GLU A 270 -22.47 -15.08 14.83
N TYR A 271 -21.52 -14.20 15.10
CA TYR A 271 -20.40 -13.90 14.20
C TYR A 271 -19.08 -13.88 14.96
N ARG A 272 -17.98 -14.14 14.25
CA ARG A 272 -16.62 -14.09 14.80
C ARG A 272 -15.74 -13.24 13.90
N ILE A 273 -14.89 -12.43 14.50
CA ILE A 273 -13.86 -11.65 13.84
C ILE A 273 -12.52 -12.33 14.10
N LYS A 274 -11.78 -12.60 13.03
CA LYS A 274 -10.50 -13.30 13.07
C LYS A 274 -9.40 -12.45 12.44
N ILE A 275 -8.22 -12.53 13.03
CA ILE A 275 -6.98 -11.94 12.50
C ILE A 275 -5.99 -13.10 12.37
N ALA A 276 -5.41 -13.27 11.17
CA ALA A 276 -4.50 -14.38 10.88
C ALA A 276 -5.05 -15.77 11.33
N ASP A 277 -6.29 -16.06 10.95
CA ASP A 277 -7.07 -17.26 11.34
C ASP A 277 -7.35 -17.46 12.85
N MET A 278 -6.90 -16.56 13.72
CA MET A 278 -7.18 -16.59 15.16
C MET A 278 -8.43 -15.77 15.48
N THR A 279 -9.34 -16.32 16.28
CA THR A 279 -10.51 -15.56 16.77
C THR A 279 -10.06 -14.52 17.79
N VAL A 280 -10.34 -13.25 17.50
CA VAL A 280 -10.01 -12.12 18.39
C VAL A 280 -11.24 -11.50 19.03
N ALA A 281 -12.42 -11.69 18.44
CA ALA A 281 -13.69 -11.26 19.00
C ALA A 281 -14.85 -12.09 18.44
N ASP A 282 -15.92 -12.23 19.21
CA ASP A 282 -17.17 -12.86 18.82
C ASP A 282 -18.34 -12.18 19.52
N ASP A 283 -19.52 -12.18 18.88
CA ASP A 283 -20.76 -11.75 19.51
C ASP A 283 -21.98 -12.26 18.74
N ARG A 284 -23.18 -11.92 19.21
CA ARG A 284 -24.48 -12.27 18.62
C ARG A 284 -25.24 -11.01 18.21
N VAL A 285 -25.88 -11.06 17.06
CA VAL A 285 -26.76 -9.98 16.59
C VAL A 285 -28.11 -10.51 16.14
N GLU A 286 -29.17 -9.76 16.43
CA GLU A 286 -30.53 -10.12 16.02
C GLU A 286 -30.86 -9.44 14.69
N PRO A 287 -30.78 -10.14 13.55
CA PRO A 287 -30.78 -9.48 12.25
C PRO A 287 -32.13 -8.85 11.88
N ALA A 288 -33.21 -9.13 12.63
CA ALA A 288 -34.56 -8.61 12.43
C ALA A 288 -34.95 -7.47 13.39
N MET A 289 -34.05 -7.14 14.32
CA MET A 289 -34.29 -6.17 15.39
C MET A 289 -33.31 -5.00 15.26
N LEU A 290 -33.48 -4.00 16.11
CA LEU A 290 -32.56 -2.86 16.25
C LEU A 290 -31.92 -2.91 17.63
N LEU A 291 -30.67 -2.49 17.74
CA LEU A 291 -29.98 -2.37 19.02
C LEU A 291 -30.22 -0.97 19.58
N ALA A 292 -30.91 -0.86 20.71
CA ALA A 292 -31.06 0.37 21.47
C ALA A 292 -30.00 0.43 22.57
N ILE A 293 -29.03 1.33 22.42
CA ILE A 293 -27.88 1.49 23.33
C ILE A 293 -28.19 2.60 24.33
N ASP A 294 -28.00 2.30 25.62
CA ASP A 294 -28.13 3.28 26.69
C ASP A 294 -26.84 4.11 26.81
N SER A 295 -26.94 5.41 26.58
CA SER A 295 -25.82 6.36 26.71
C SER A 295 -25.67 6.93 28.13
N GLY A 296 -26.48 6.47 29.09
CA GLY A 296 -26.55 7.00 30.45
C GLY A 296 -27.44 8.24 30.58
N LEU A 297 -28.03 8.71 29.49
CA LEU A 297 -28.92 9.89 29.42
C LEU A 297 -30.39 9.51 29.18
N THR A 298 -30.73 8.22 29.30
CA THR A 298 -32.07 7.70 29.04
C THR A 298 -33.08 8.15 30.11
N ARG A 299 -34.33 8.40 29.70
CA ARG A 299 -35.40 8.91 30.58
C ARG A 299 -36.44 7.87 30.96
N GLY A 300 -36.21 6.62 30.58
CA GLY A 300 -37.11 5.50 30.81
C GLY A 300 -36.56 4.23 30.17
N GLN A 301 -37.29 3.13 30.28
CA GLN A 301 -36.90 1.86 29.66
C GLN A 301 -37.79 1.54 28.47
N VAL A 302 -37.16 1.14 27.37
CA VAL A 302 -37.84 0.42 26.29
C VAL A 302 -37.80 -1.07 26.59
N ASP A 303 -38.82 -1.79 26.14
CA ASP A 303 -38.92 -3.24 26.32
C ASP A 303 -38.39 -3.99 25.08
N GLY A 304 -37.70 -5.11 25.33
CA GLY A 304 -36.77 -5.74 24.39
C GLY A 304 -35.82 -6.70 25.09
N ILE A 305 -35.02 -7.42 24.31
CA ILE A 305 -34.11 -8.44 24.83
C ILE A 305 -32.84 -7.77 25.37
N PRO A 306 -32.53 -7.87 26.68
CA PRO A 306 -31.33 -7.27 27.24
C PRO A 306 -30.05 -7.85 26.66
N THR A 307 -29.08 -7.00 26.36
CA THR A 307 -27.75 -7.35 25.85
C THR A 307 -26.73 -6.27 26.24
N ARG A 308 -25.49 -6.41 25.79
CA ARG A 308 -24.48 -5.34 25.80
C ARG A 308 -24.08 -4.99 24.38
N ASP A 309 -23.65 -3.76 24.19
CA ASP A 309 -22.99 -3.35 22.94
C ASP A 309 -21.60 -4.01 22.83
N PRO A 310 -21.27 -4.72 21.74
CA PRO A 310 -19.98 -5.37 21.58
C PRO A 310 -18.77 -4.43 21.58
N ALA A 311 -18.96 -3.19 21.10
CA ALA A 311 -17.84 -2.27 20.91
C ALA A 311 -17.38 -1.64 22.24
N PHE A 312 -18.33 -1.09 23.01
CA PHE A 312 -18.04 -0.31 24.21
C PHE A 312 -18.53 -0.98 25.51
N GLY A 313 -19.26 -2.09 25.43
CA GLY A 313 -19.78 -2.82 26.58
C GLY A 313 -20.94 -2.12 27.30
N ALA A 314 -21.52 -1.08 26.68
CA ALA A 314 -22.66 -0.33 27.21
C ALA A 314 -23.91 -1.22 27.30
N ASP A 315 -24.77 -0.95 28.29
CA ASP A 315 -26.03 -1.66 28.43
C ASP A 315 -26.95 -1.35 27.23
N ALA A 316 -27.52 -2.39 26.63
CA ALA A 316 -28.32 -2.25 25.41
C ALA A 316 -29.49 -3.24 25.40
N LYS A 317 -30.44 -3.03 24.49
CA LYS A 317 -31.55 -3.95 24.27
C LYS A 317 -31.84 -4.15 22.79
N TRP A 318 -32.11 -5.39 22.37
CA TRP A 318 -32.68 -5.65 21.05
C TRP A 318 -34.17 -5.37 21.06
N ILE A 319 -34.59 -4.39 20.25
CA ILE A 319 -35.97 -3.92 20.15
C ILE A 319 -36.55 -4.20 18.77
N GLN A 320 -37.87 -4.38 18.71
CA GLN A 320 -38.58 -4.47 17.44
C GLN A 320 -38.52 -3.15 16.69
N VAL A 321 -38.49 -3.20 15.35
CA VAL A 321 -38.40 -2.01 14.48
C VAL A 321 -39.50 -0.98 14.77
N VAL A 322 -40.69 -1.45 15.14
CA VAL A 322 -41.86 -0.61 15.50
C VAL A 322 -41.59 0.29 16.71
N ARG A 323 -40.64 -0.06 17.58
CA ARG A 323 -40.32 0.67 18.82
C ARG A 323 -39.15 1.63 18.66
N LYS A 324 -38.66 1.83 17.42
CA LYS A 324 -37.56 2.75 17.13
C LYS A 324 -37.84 4.16 17.67
N ASP A 325 -38.98 4.74 17.28
CA ASP A 325 -39.34 6.11 17.65
C ASP A 325 -39.50 6.27 19.18
N GLU A 326 -40.07 5.25 19.85
CA GLU A 326 -40.18 5.19 21.31
C GLU A 326 -38.79 5.23 21.98
N ALA A 327 -37.86 4.39 21.50
CA ALA A 327 -36.50 4.32 22.05
C ALA A 327 -35.73 5.64 21.83
N GLU A 328 -35.81 6.23 20.63
CA GLU A 328 -35.17 7.51 20.34
C GLU A 328 -35.74 8.66 21.20
N MET A 329 -37.06 8.71 21.42
CA MET A 329 -37.69 9.69 22.32
C MET A 329 -37.24 9.54 23.78
N LEU A 330 -36.96 8.30 24.21
CA LEU A 330 -36.43 8.01 25.54
C LEU A 330 -34.93 8.27 25.68
N GLY A 331 -34.25 8.65 24.59
CA GLY A 331 -32.82 9.01 24.58
C GLY A 331 -31.86 7.85 24.28
N TYR A 332 -32.37 6.72 23.77
CA TYR A 332 -31.51 5.62 23.30
C TYR A 332 -30.91 5.94 21.94
N THR A 333 -29.66 5.49 21.72
CA THR A 333 -29.06 5.45 20.39
C THR A 333 -29.47 4.15 19.71
N VAL A 334 -30.24 4.23 18.63
CA VAL A 334 -30.76 3.05 17.92
C VAL A 334 -29.90 2.72 16.69
N VAL A 335 -29.46 1.47 16.58
CA VAL A 335 -28.46 1.02 15.60
C VAL A 335 -28.92 -0.28 14.91
N GLU A 336 -28.69 -0.38 13.61
CA GLU A 336 -29.02 -1.58 12.81
C GLU A 336 -27.99 -2.71 12.99
N PRO A 337 -28.35 -4.00 12.85
CA PRO A 337 -27.44 -5.14 13.08
C PRO A 337 -26.15 -5.09 12.25
N GLY A 338 -26.22 -4.71 10.97
CA GLY A 338 -25.04 -4.55 10.13
C GLY A 338 -24.11 -3.42 10.62
N ALA A 339 -24.67 -2.36 11.22
CA ALA A 339 -23.90 -1.29 11.83
C ALA A 339 -23.26 -1.73 13.15
N VAL A 340 -23.93 -2.58 13.94
CA VAL A 340 -23.37 -3.17 15.17
C VAL A 340 -22.10 -3.96 14.85
N ILE A 341 -22.15 -4.87 13.86
CA ILE A 341 -20.98 -5.64 13.42
C ILE A 341 -19.87 -4.70 12.92
N ALA A 342 -20.21 -3.67 12.14
CA ALA A 342 -19.23 -2.73 11.60
C ALA A 342 -18.53 -1.89 12.69
N THR A 343 -19.29 -1.41 13.68
CA THR A 343 -18.74 -0.67 14.83
C THR A 343 -17.85 -1.58 15.68
N HIS A 344 -18.29 -2.82 15.94
CA HIS A 344 -17.46 -3.80 16.65
C HIS A 344 -16.16 -4.08 15.89
N MET A 345 -16.22 -4.30 14.58
CA MET A 345 -15.03 -4.51 13.76
C MET A 345 -14.08 -3.31 13.79
N THR A 346 -14.60 -2.08 13.80
CA THR A 346 -13.78 -0.87 13.91
C THR A 346 -13.00 -0.85 15.23
N GLU A 347 -13.67 -1.19 16.34
CA GLU A 347 -13.03 -1.25 17.65
C GLU A 347 -12.04 -2.41 17.77
N VAL A 348 -12.33 -3.57 17.19
CA VAL A 348 -11.38 -4.71 17.11
C VAL A 348 -10.15 -4.32 16.31
N CYS A 349 -10.31 -3.66 15.15
CA CYS A 349 -9.19 -3.14 14.37
C CYS A 349 -8.36 -2.11 15.15
N ARG A 350 -9.00 -1.30 16.00
CA ARG A 350 -8.31 -0.33 16.85
C ARG A 350 -7.51 -1.02 17.95
N ARG A 351 -8.07 -2.04 18.59
CA ARG A 351 -7.46 -2.78 19.69
C ARG A 351 -6.28 -3.64 19.23
N HIS A 352 -6.38 -4.23 18.04
CA HIS A 352 -5.36 -5.10 17.44
C HIS A 352 -4.60 -4.41 16.31
N ALA A 353 -4.50 -3.07 16.35
CA ALA A 353 -3.87 -2.29 15.28
C ALA A 353 -2.39 -2.65 15.09
N ASP A 354 -1.68 -2.99 16.17
CA ASP A 354 -0.29 -3.43 16.14
C ASP A 354 -0.14 -4.81 15.48
N GLU A 355 -1.06 -5.74 15.72
CA GLU A 355 -1.09 -7.05 15.06
C GLU A 355 -1.40 -6.93 13.56
N ILE A 356 -2.31 -6.02 13.19
CA ILE A 356 -2.68 -5.75 11.79
C ILE A 356 -1.53 -5.07 11.02
N LEU A 357 -0.68 -4.29 11.69
CA LEU A 357 0.46 -3.60 11.09
C LEU A 357 1.62 -4.58 10.83
N THR A 358 1.49 -5.39 9.77
CA THR A 358 2.54 -6.30 9.32
C THR A 358 3.73 -5.55 8.71
N ARG A 359 4.81 -6.29 8.45
CA ARG A 359 5.99 -5.76 7.76
C ARG A 359 5.64 -5.18 6.38
N ASP A 360 4.83 -5.90 5.62
CA ASP A 360 4.40 -5.49 4.28
C ASP A 360 3.45 -4.29 4.35
N ALA A 361 2.53 -4.27 5.32
CA ALA A 361 1.66 -3.12 5.56
C ALA A 361 2.48 -1.86 5.91
N THR A 362 3.52 -2.01 6.74
CA THR A 362 4.43 -0.92 7.10
C THR A 362 5.21 -0.42 5.89
N LYS A 363 5.75 -1.34 5.08
CA LYS A 363 6.43 -0.99 3.83
C LYS A 363 5.51 -0.21 2.90
N HIS A 364 4.28 -0.70 2.70
CA HIS A 364 3.29 -0.05 1.86
C HIS A 364 2.95 1.37 2.35
N LEU A 365 2.76 1.57 3.66
CA LEU A 365 2.57 2.91 4.24
C LEU A 365 3.74 3.86 3.95
N ILE A 366 4.97 3.37 4.05
CA ILE A 366 6.17 4.16 3.78
C ILE A 366 6.32 4.46 2.29
N ASP A 367 6.00 3.51 1.41
CA ASP A 367 6.06 3.70 -0.05
C ASP A 367 5.02 4.75 -0.51
N GLU A 368 3.80 4.70 0.04
CA GLU A 368 2.76 5.73 -0.17
C GLU A 368 3.20 7.10 0.35
N LEU A 369 3.82 7.16 1.53
CA LEU A 369 4.38 8.40 2.05
C LEU A 369 5.53 8.92 1.18
N LYS A 370 6.39 8.05 0.66
CA LYS A 370 7.53 8.42 -0.20
C LYS A 370 7.09 9.12 -1.48
N ALA A 371 5.91 8.80 -2.00
CA ALA A 371 5.35 9.48 -3.17
C ALA A 371 5.05 10.96 -2.89
N THR A 372 4.77 11.34 -1.64
CA THR A 372 4.41 12.71 -1.24
C THR A 372 5.52 13.44 -0.46
N HIS A 373 6.29 12.73 0.36
CA HIS A 373 7.36 13.24 1.23
C HIS A 373 8.66 12.43 1.03
N PRO A 374 9.25 12.42 -0.19
CA PRO A 374 10.38 11.55 -0.51
C PRO A 374 11.64 11.82 0.32
N THR A 375 11.87 13.07 0.73
CA THR A 375 13.06 13.49 1.50
C THR A 375 13.12 12.82 2.87
N VAL A 376 12.05 12.96 3.67
CA VAL A 376 11.98 12.39 5.03
C VAL A 376 12.16 10.87 5.00
N VAL A 377 11.53 10.19 4.03
CA VAL A 377 11.64 8.73 3.90
C VAL A 377 13.06 8.31 3.52
N SER A 378 13.69 9.00 2.56
CA SER A 378 15.00 8.60 2.02
C SER A 378 16.15 8.93 2.98
N GLU A 379 15.99 9.97 3.82
CA GLU A 379 16.95 10.30 4.89
C GLU A 379 16.89 9.27 6.04
N LEU A 380 15.69 8.81 6.41
CA LEU A 380 15.51 7.85 7.49
C LEU A 380 15.82 6.41 7.06
N ILE A 381 15.25 5.93 5.95
CA ILE A 381 15.23 4.51 5.56
C ILE A 381 15.94 4.32 4.21
N PRO A 382 16.93 3.40 4.10
CA PRO A 382 17.47 2.54 5.15
C PRO A 382 18.60 3.19 5.98
N GLY A 383 18.84 4.50 5.82
CA GLY A 383 20.04 5.20 6.31
C GLY A 383 20.19 5.20 7.83
N VAL A 384 19.36 5.99 8.53
CA VAL A 384 19.43 6.12 10.00
C VAL A 384 18.81 4.92 10.69
N MET A 385 17.74 4.35 10.13
CA MET A 385 17.00 3.24 10.72
C MET A 385 16.53 2.21 9.66
N PRO A 386 16.60 0.91 9.95
CA PRO A 386 15.94 -0.11 9.16
C PRO A 386 14.42 -0.05 9.36
N LEU A 387 13.67 -0.57 8.38
CA LEU A 387 12.21 -0.71 8.42
C LEU A 387 11.71 -1.40 9.71
N ALA A 388 12.54 -2.25 10.34
CA ALA A 388 12.19 -3.03 11.53
C ALA A 388 12.06 -2.18 12.77
N GLU A 389 13.01 -1.29 12.96
CA GLU A 389 13.01 -0.39 14.10
C GLU A 389 11.87 0.63 13.96
N VAL A 390 11.61 1.12 12.75
CA VAL A 390 10.47 2.00 12.47
C VAL A 390 9.15 1.28 12.79
N GLN A 391 8.96 0.05 12.30
CA GLN A 391 7.78 -0.75 12.62
C GLN A 391 7.61 -0.97 14.13
N ALA A 392 8.71 -1.28 14.84
CA ALA A 392 8.67 -1.48 16.28
C ALA A 392 8.16 -0.23 17.04
N VAL A 393 8.58 0.96 16.63
CA VAL A 393 8.06 2.22 17.21
C VAL A 393 6.58 2.40 16.87
N LEU A 394 6.17 2.16 15.62
CA LEU A 394 4.76 2.27 15.23
C LEU A 394 3.87 1.29 16.01
N HIS A 395 4.35 0.07 16.28
CA HIS A 395 3.65 -0.91 17.11
C HIS A 395 3.45 -0.40 18.54
N LEU A 396 4.47 0.17 19.17
CA LEU A 396 4.35 0.73 20.52
C LEU A 396 3.32 1.87 20.58
N LEU A 397 3.30 2.74 19.56
CA LEU A 397 2.29 3.79 19.45
C LEU A 397 0.88 3.19 19.33
N LEU A 398 0.70 2.21 18.46
CA LEU A 398 -0.60 1.58 18.20
C LEU A 398 -1.13 0.76 19.39
N ARG A 399 -0.25 0.07 20.13
CA ARG A 399 -0.62 -0.63 21.38
C ARG A 399 -1.21 0.31 22.43
N GLU A 400 -0.70 1.53 22.48
CA GLU A 400 -1.22 2.59 23.33
C GLU A 400 -2.35 3.40 22.68
N GLN A 401 -2.90 2.89 21.57
CA GLN A 401 -3.94 3.50 20.75
C GLN A 401 -3.58 4.91 20.24
N VAL A 402 -2.30 5.25 20.11
CA VAL A 402 -1.84 6.50 19.50
C VAL A 402 -1.89 6.38 17.98
N PRO A 403 -2.72 7.18 17.27
CA PRO A 403 -2.82 7.07 15.83
C PRO A 403 -1.53 7.49 15.12
N ILE A 404 -1.14 6.73 14.10
CA ILE A 404 0.06 6.96 13.29
C ILE A 404 -0.22 7.70 11.98
N ARG A 405 -1.40 8.34 11.88
CA ARG A 405 -1.84 9.10 10.69
C ARG A 405 -0.86 10.20 10.27
N GLN A 406 -0.16 10.82 11.23
CA GLN A 406 0.86 11.83 10.95
C GLN A 406 2.24 11.18 10.71
N LEU A 407 2.30 10.21 9.78
CA LEU A 407 3.48 9.39 9.56
C LEU A 407 4.74 10.22 9.22
N GLY A 408 4.60 11.29 8.44
CA GLY A 408 5.72 12.19 8.13
C GLY A 408 6.37 12.79 9.39
N LEU A 409 5.56 13.29 10.32
CA LEU A 409 6.04 13.85 11.59
C LEU A 409 6.71 12.79 12.49
N ILE A 410 6.17 11.57 12.45
CA ILE A 410 6.78 10.42 13.14
C ILE A 410 8.17 10.15 12.55
N LEU A 411 8.29 10.04 11.22
CA LEU A 411 9.56 9.74 10.57
C LEU A 411 10.59 10.88 10.74
N GLU A 412 10.18 12.14 10.70
CA GLU A 412 11.06 13.29 11.04
C GLU A 412 11.65 13.14 12.44
N THR A 413 10.79 12.85 13.42
CA THR A 413 11.22 12.67 14.82
C THR A 413 12.17 11.48 14.95
N LEU A 414 11.90 10.38 14.25
CA LEU A 414 12.81 9.23 14.21
C LEU A 414 14.14 9.56 13.54
N GLY A 415 14.16 10.44 12.53
CA GLY A 415 15.39 10.94 11.93
C GLY A 415 16.25 11.74 12.91
N ASP A 416 15.61 12.62 13.70
CA ASP A 416 16.29 13.49 14.67
C ASP A 416 16.94 12.71 15.83
N TYR A 417 16.26 11.66 16.32
CA TYR A 417 16.67 10.92 17.53
C TYR A 417 17.25 9.53 17.26
N GLY A 418 17.00 8.94 16.08
CA GLY A 418 17.41 7.57 15.75
C GLY A 418 18.93 7.36 15.64
N SER A 419 19.72 8.43 15.57
CA SER A 419 21.18 8.39 15.67
C SER A 419 21.69 8.41 17.12
N ARG A 420 20.88 8.90 18.06
CA ARG A 420 21.24 9.05 19.48
C ARG A 420 20.86 7.82 20.31
N THR A 421 19.77 7.16 19.95
CA THR A 421 19.28 5.96 20.63
C THR A 421 18.65 5.00 19.62
N LYS A 422 18.78 3.71 19.91
CA LYS A 422 18.12 2.61 19.19
C LYS A 422 17.00 1.96 20.00
N ASP A 423 16.74 2.46 21.21
CA ASP A 423 15.66 1.95 22.06
C ASP A 423 14.29 2.39 21.49
N PRO A 424 13.45 1.45 21.02
CA PRO A 424 12.15 1.78 20.45
C PRO A 424 11.20 2.42 21.48
N ILE A 425 11.34 2.12 22.77
CA ILE A 425 10.52 2.69 23.84
C ILE A 425 10.83 4.18 23.96
N LEU A 426 12.12 4.53 24.09
CA LEU A 426 12.53 5.93 24.18
C LEU A 426 12.21 6.72 22.89
N LEU A 427 12.39 6.11 21.72
CA LEU A 427 11.97 6.71 20.45
C LEU A 427 10.47 6.95 20.41
N SER A 428 9.66 6.02 20.92
CA SER A 428 8.22 6.19 21.02
C SER A 428 7.85 7.37 21.93
N GLU A 429 8.55 7.61 23.04
CA GLU A 429 8.33 8.78 23.90
C GLU A 429 8.59 10.11 23.17
N TYR A 430 9.69 10.20 22.41
CA TYR A 430 9.98 11.39 21.61
C TYR A 430 8.91 11.64 20.55
N VAL A 431 8.46 10.58 19.87
CA VAL A 431 7.37 10.66 18.89
C VAL A 431 6.07 11.10 19.56
N ARG A 432 5.71 10.53 20.71
CA ARG A 432 4.50 10.91 21.46
C ARG A 432 4.52 12.37 21.89
N HIS A 433 5.66 12.88 22.35
CA HIS A 433 5.84 14.30 22.64
C HIS A 433 5.61 15.15 21.37
N ARG A 434 6.16 14.75 20.22
CA ARG A 434 5.90 15.45 18.94
C ARG A 434 4.42 15.40 18.53
N LEU A 435 3.72 14.32 18.89
CA LEU A 435 2.29 14.11 18.67
C LEU A 435 1.39 14.67 19.78
N ALA A 436 1.92 15.45 20.74
CA ALA A 436 1.18 15.99 21.89
C ALA A 436 -0.17 16.60 21.50
N ARG A 437 -0.21 17.38 20.40
CA ARG A 437 -1.44 17.97 19.86
C ARG A 437 -2.51 16.94 19.52
N GLN A 438 -2.12 15.85 18.87
CA GLN A 438 -3.04 14.80 18.45
C GLN A 438 -3.52 13.97 19.64
N ILE A 439 -2.60 13.60 20.54
CA ILE A 439 -2.92 12.83 21.76
C ILE A 439 -3.86 13.65 22.65
N CYS A 440 -3.50 14.90 22.95
CA CYS A 440 -4.27 15.76 23.83
C CYS A 440 -5.67 16.08 23.28
N THR A 441 -5.79 16.31 21.96
CA THR A 441 -7.09 16.59 21.32
C THR A 441 -8.07 15.42 21.44
N ARG A 442 -7.57 14.18 21.46
CA ARG A 442 -8.41 12.98 21.57
C ARG A 442 -9.06 12.85 22.94
N TYR A 443 -8.39 13.30 23.99
CA TYR A 443 -8.81 13.07 25.37
C TYR A 443 -9.38 14.31 26.06
N ARG A 444 -9.19 15.50 25.48
CA ARG A 444 -9.81 16.73 25.99
C ARG A 444 -11.30 16.80 25.62
N THR A 445 -12.09 17.36 26.51
CA THR A 445 -13.49 17.68 26.29
C THR A 445 -13.66 18.85 25.31
N ALA A 446 -14.88 19.07 24.84
CA ALA A 446 -15.19 20.16 23.90
C ALA A 446 -14.88 21.56 24.47
N ASP A 447 -14.89 21.73 25.79
CA ASP A 447 -14.51 22.96 26.49
C ASP A 447 -12.99 23.06 26.78
N GLY A 448 -12.18 22.16 26.21
CA GLY A 448 -10.71 22.22 26.29
C GLY A 448 -10.12 21.73 27.61
N LYS A 449 -10.89 20.98 28.41
CA LYS A 449 -10.42 20.41 29.67
C LYS A 449 -9.98 18.97 29.51
N LEU A 450 -8.94 18.58 30.24
CA LEU A 450 -8.49 17.20 30.35
C LEU A 450 -8.68 16.74 31.79
N HIS A 451 -9.61 15.81 31.99
CA HIS A 451 -9.87 15.21 33.30
C HIS A 451 -8.93 14.02 33.49
N ALA A 452 -8.10 14.08 34.54
CA ALA A 452 -7.13 13.03 34.84
C ALA A 452 -6.95 12.88 36.35
N ILE A 453 -6.33 11.78 36.77
CA ILE A 453 -5.74 11.66 38.10
C ILE A 453 -4.23 11.94 38.01
N ALA A 454 -3.67 12.50 39.05
CA ALA A 454 -2.23 12.69 39.19
C ALA A 454 -1.64 11.62 40.10
N VAL A 455 -0.32 11.42 40.01
CA VAL A 455 0.44 10.58 40.94
C VAL A 455 1.20 11.49 41.90
N ASP A 456 1.23 11.12 43.18
CA ASP A 456 1.98 11.83 44.21
C ASP A 456 3.50 11.78 43.94
N PRO A 457 4.25 12.89 44.16
CA PRO A 457 5.68 12.91 43.87
C PRO A 457 6.50 11.82 44.58
N ALA A 458 6.13 11.40 45.79
CA ALA A 458 6.85 10.33 46.49
C ALA A 458 6.63 8.97 45.80
N MET A 459 5.40 8.73 45.33
CA MET A 459 5.06 7.54 44.56
C MET A 459 5.75 7.57 43.18
N GLU A 460 5.82 8.72 42.51
CA GLU A 460 6.58 8.87 41.26
C GLU A 460 8.06 8.54 41.44
N GLU A 461 8.69 9.01 42.52
CA GLU A 461 10.09 8.75 42.82
C GLU A 461 10.35 7.26 43.12
N ARG A 462 9.44 6.60 43.85
CA ARG A 462 9.49 5.16 44.08
C ARG A 462 9.35 4.37 42.78
N ILE A 463 8.40 4.75 41.93
CA ILE A 463 8.23 4.16 40.59
C ILE A 463 9.53 4.37 39.83
N ARG A 464 10.05 5.60 39.71
CA ARG A 464 11.30 5.93 38.99
C ARG A 464 12.49 5.10 39.45
N ALA A 465 12.68 4.90 40.75
CA ALA A 465 13.73 4.05 41.30
C ALA A 465 13.54 2.54 41.00
N GLY A 466 12.31 2.14 40.69
CA GLY A 466 11.89 0.78 40.35
C GLY A 466 12.09 0.38 38.89
N PHE A 467 12.60 1.27 38.02
CA PHE A 467 12.89 0.94 36.62
C PHE A 467 14.31 1.33 36.25
N ASP A 468 14.85 0.61 35.27
CA ASP A 468 16.14 0.93 34.66
C ASP A 468 16.04 0.80 33.15
N HIS A 469 16.80 1.63 32.42
CA HIS A 469 16.95 1.51 30.98
C HIS A 469 18.32 0.90 30.71
N ASN A 470 18.33 -0.32 30.20
CA ASN A 470 19.57 -0.99 29.79
C ASN A 470 19.57 -1.25 28.27
N GLU A 471 20.61 -1.89 27.75
CA GLU A 471 20.73 -2.21 26.32
C GLU A 471 19.57 -3.07 25.78
N ARG A 472 18.79 -3.74 26.64
CA ARG A 472 17.61 -4.53 26.28
C ARG A 472 16.30 -3.75 26.39
N GLY A 473 16.37 -2.45 26.72
CA GLY A 473 15.23 -1.55 26.90
C GLY A 473 14.84 -1.34 28.35
N LEU A 474 13.59 -0.93 28.54
CA LEU A 474 12.98 -0.67 29.84
C LEU A 474 12.78 -1.96 30.65
N PHE A 475 13.39 -2.03 31.84
CA PHE A 475 13.29 -3.18 32.74
C PHE A 475 12.67 -2.80 34.08
N VAL A 476 11.64 -3.55 34.50
CA VAL A 476 10.94 -3.38 35.78
C VAL A 476 11.69 -4.13 36.88
N ARG A 477 12.22 -3.41 37.88
CA ARG A 477 12.90 -3.96 39.07
C ARG A 477 12.01 -4.01 40.32
N MET A 478 10.77 -3.56 40.22
CA MET A 478 9.82 -3.56 41.32
C MET A 478 9.40 -4.98 41.71
N SER A 479 9.17 -5.21 43.01
CA SER A 479 8.57 -6.47 43.46
C SER A 479 7.10 -6.55 43.00
N PRO A 480 6.54 -7.77 42.79
CA PRO A 480 5.14 -7.93 42.42
C PRO A 480 4.17 -7.23 43.38
N GLN A 481 4.48 -7.26 44.68
CA GLN A 481 3.69 -6.58 45.73
C GLN A 481 3.70 -5.06 45.55
N ALA A 482 4.85 -4.47 45.20
CA ALA A 482 4.94 -3.03 44.94
C ALA A 482 4.18 -2.62 43.67
N VAL A 483 4.20 -3.47 42.64
CA VAL A 483 3.39 -3.26 41.42
C VAL A 483 1.90 -3.32 41.74
N GLU A 484 1.47 -4.35 42.48
CA GLU A 484 0.07 -4.53 42.87
C GLU A 484 -0.44 -3.36 43.73
N ALA A 485 0.34 -2.93 44.73
CA ALA A 485 0.01 -1.75 45.54
C ALA A 485 -0.14 -0.48 44.70
N THR A 486 0.76 -0.28 43.74
CA THR A 486 0.72 0.84 42.78
C THR A 486 -0.56 0.80 41.93
N CYS A 487 -0.87 -0.37 41.35
CA CYS A 487 -2.06 -0.57 40.53
C CYS A 487 -3.35 -0.36 41.34
N ASN A 488 -3.41 -0.86 42.57
CA ASN A 488 -4.57 -0.71 43.44
C ASN A 488 -4.81 0.76 43.82
N SER A 489 -3.74 1.50 44.17
CA SER A 489 -3.86 2.93 44.47
C SER A 489 -4.36 3.72 43.27
N ILE A 490 -3.87 3.42 42.07
CA ILE A 490 -4.30 4.09 40.84
C ILE A 490 -5.75 3.73 40.53
N SER A 491 -6.10 2.44 40.56
CA SER A 491 -7.45 1.93 40.29
C SER A 491 -8.51 2.60 41.17
N ALA A 492 -8.24 2.76 42.46
CA ALA A 492 -9.15 3.42 43.39
C ALA A 492 -9.47 4.88 43.01
N GLN A 493 -8.50 5.62 42.44
CA GLN A 493 -8.72 6.99 41.97
C GLN A 493 -9.35 7.01 40.57
N VAL A 494 -8.96 6.09 39.70
CA VAL A 494 -9.53 5.94 38.35
C VAL A 494 -11.03 5.66 38.42
N GLN A 495 -11.50 4.86 39.37
CA GLN A 495 -12.94 4.60 39.56
C GLN A 495 -13.77 5.88 39.74
N LYS A 496 -13.19 6.95 40.32
CA LYS A 496 -13.85 8.25 40.47
C LYS A 496 -14.01 8.98 39.13
N LEU A 497 -13.02 8.87 38.24
CA LEU A 497 -13.08 9.39 36.86
C LEU A 497 -14.17 8.67 36.07
N THR A 498 -14.18 7.34 36.10
CA THR A 498 -15.15 6.54 35.35
C THR A 498 -16.56 6.74 35.89
N ALA A 499 -16.74 6.84 37.21
CA ALA A 499 -18.05 7.17 37.81
C ALA A 499 -18.56 8.57 37.42
N ALA A 500 -17.66 9.50 37.11
CA ALA A 500 -17.99 10.83 36.59
C ALA A 500 -18.20 10.84 35.05
N GLY A 501 -18.15 9.69 34.39
CA GLY A 501 -18.31 9.58 32.93
C GLY A 501 -17.09 10.02 32.12
N HIS A 502 -15.93 10.17 32.76
CA HIS A 502 -14.68 10.53 32.09
C HIS A 502 -13.83 9.30 31.74
N THR A 503 -13.02 9.44 30.69
CA THR A 503 -12.03 8.42 30.31
C THR A 503 -11.02 8.19 31.45
N PRO A 504 -10.64 6.95 31.75
CA PRO A 504 -9.64 6.64 32.78
C PRO A 504 -8.24 7.09 32.33
N ILE A 505 -7.83 8.29 32.77
CA ILE A 505 -6.54 8.89 32.42
C ILE A 505 -5.72 9.17 33.67
N VAL A 506 -4.47 8.72 33.68
CA VAL A 506 -3.46 9.11 34.67
C VAL A 506 -2.39 9.98 34.02
N LEU A 507 -2.06 11.08 34.68
CA LEU A 507 -1.05 12.04 34.24
C LEU A 507 0.18 11.95 35.14
N VAL A 508 1.34 11.77 34.53
CA VAL A 508 2.62 11.55 35.23
C VAL A 508 3.78 12.33 34.62
N SER A 509 4.89 12.39 35.34
CA SER A 509 6.16 12.91 34.80
C SER A 509 6.66 12.09 33.59
N PRO A 510 7.34 12.72 32.62
CA PRO A 510 7.81 12.04 31.40
C PRO A 510 8.74 10.85 31.67
N GLN A 511 9.45 10.85 32.79
CA GLN A 511 10.45 9.85 33.13
C GLN A 511 9.84 8.49 33.48
N ILE A 512 8.58 8.47 33.94
CA ILE A 512 7.92 7.25 34.43
C ILE A 512 6.75 6.80 33.56
N ARG A 513 6.41 7.53 32.48
CA ARG A 513 5.20 7.26 31.68
C ARG A 513 5.19 5.86 31.06
N ALA A 514 6.25 5.51 30.32
CA ALA A 514 6.38 4.19 29.69
C ALA A 514 6.41 3.05 30.73
N ALA A 515 7.15 3.25 31.81
CA ALA A 515 7.23 2.35 32.96
C ALA A 515 5.87 2.09 33.60
N LEU A 516 5.12 3.16 33.86
CA LEU A 516 3.80 3.06 34.45
C LEU A 516 2.82 2.37 33.50
N LYS A 517 2.86 2.67 32.19
CA LYS A 517 2.03 1.97 31.20
C LYS A 517 2.31 0.47 31.20
N GLN A 518 3.57 0.06 31.20
CA GLN A 518 3.97 -1.35 31.18
C GLN A 518 3.46 -2.13 32.41
N ILE A 519 3.51 -1.55 33.62
CA ILE A 519 3.05 -2.26 34.82
C ILE A 519 1.52 -2.25 34.98
N THR A 520 0.85 -1.24 34.42
CA THR A 520 -0.62 -1.10 34.52
C THR A 520 -1.37 -1.84 33.41
N GLU A 521 -0.73 -2.17 32.29
CA GLU A 521 -1.36 -2.77 31.11
C GLU A 521 -2.15 -4.06 31.42
N ASN A 522 -1.60 -4.95 32.22
CA ASN A 522 -2.26 -6.22 32.59
C ASN A 522 -3.41 -6.03 33.60
N HIS A 523 -3.31 -5.02 34.47
CA HIS A 523 -4.28 -4.79 35.55
C HIS A 523 -5.45 -3.90 35.09
N MET A 524 -5.15 -2.92 34.23
CA MET A 524 -6.08 -1.90 33.76
C MET A 524 -5.84 -1.64 32.26
N PRO A 525 -6.27 -2.55 31.36
CA PRO A 525 -6.02 -2.43 29.92
C PRO A 525 -6.57 -1.13 29.30
N GLN A 526 -7.68 -0.62 29.87
CA GLN A 526 -8.35 0.61 29.42
C GLN A 526 -7.68 1.89 29.96
N LEU A 527 -6.71 1.79 30.88
CA LEU A 527 -6.03 2.96 31.44
C LEU A 527 -5.15 3.64 30.40
N VAL A 528 -5.39 4.92 30.21
CA VAL A 528 -4.56 5.80 29.40
C VAL A 528 -3.54 6.47 30.32
N VAL A 529 -2.26 6.28 30.04
CA VAL A 529 -1.15 6.90 30.78
C VAL A 529 -0.56 8.02 29.91
N LEU A 530 -0.73 9.26 30.35
CA LEU A 530 -0.21 10.45 29.67
C LEU A 530 0.94 11.09 30.46
N SER A 531 1.85 11.70 29.71
CA SER A 531 2.94 12.52 30.24
C SER A 531 2.57 14.00 30.21
N PHE A 532 3.08 14.80 31.15
CA PHE A 532 2.97 16.27 31.07
C PHE A 532 3.51 16.85 29.74
N ASN A 533 4.48 16.19 29.09
CA ASN A 533 4.98 16.62 27.78
C ASN A 533 3.98 16.40 26.63
N GLU A 534 2.97 15.57 26.84
CA GLU A 534 1.92 15.30 25.85
C GLU A 534 0.75 16.28 25.97
N ILE A 535 0.75 17.13 27.01
CA ILE A 535 -0.30 18.10 27.27
C ILE A 535 0.05 19.43 26.64
N THR A 536 -0.91 19.98 25.91
CA THR A 536 -0.70 21.22 25.19
C THR A 536 -1.06 22.45 26.02
N ARG A 537 -0.42 23.60 25.74
CA ARG A 537 -0.57 24.84 26.53
C ARG A 537 -1.99 25.39 26.60
N ASP A 538 -2.81 25.11 25.59
CA ASP A 538 -4.22 25.51 25.48
C ASP A 538 -5.19 24.53 26.17
N THR A 539 -4.69 23.46 26.79
CA THR A 539 -5.51 22.48 27.49
C THR A 539 -5.44 22.71 28.99
N GLN A 540 -6.60 22.84 29.63
CA GLN A 540 -6.69 22.98 31.07
C GLN A 540 -6.78 21.59 31.72
N VAL A 541 -5.78 21.23 32.52
CA VAL A 541 -5.79 19.97 33.28
C VAL A 541 -6.68 20.13 34.52
N VAL A 542 -7.62 19.20 34.71
CA VAL A 542 -8.47 19.11 35.90
C VAL A 542 -8.18 17.80 36.60
N THR A 543 -7.53 17.88 37.75
CA THR A 543 -7.18 16.72 38.56
C THR A 543 -8.33 16.34 39.49
N LEU A 544 -8.90 15.14 39.32
CA LEU A 544 -10.01 14.64 40.14
C LEU A 544 -9.58 13.72 41.29
N GLY A 545 -8.31 13.34 41.33
CA GLY A 545 -7.73 12.53 42.39
C GLY A 545 -6.21 12.49 42.33
N LEU A 546 -5.60 12.14 43.46
CA LEU A 546 -4.16 11.93 43.61
C LEU A 546 -3.95 10.48 44.06
N ALA A 547 -3.22 9.70 43.27
CA ALA A 547 -2.77 8.37 43.67
C ALA A 547 -1.49 8.50 44.50
N SER A 548 -1.46 7.90 45.68
CA SER A 548 -0.35 7.98 46.62
C SER A 548 -0.15 6.61 47.26
N ASP A 549 1.08 6.31 47.66
CA ASP A 549 1.34 5.13 48.47
C ASP A 549 0.52 5.22 49.76
N SER A 550 -0.28 4.19 50.03
CA SER A 550 -0.93 4.03 51.33
C SER A 550 0.16 3.88 52.39
N VAL A 551 0.21 4.82 53.34
CA VAL A 551 1.06 4.77 54.54
C VAL A 551 0.75 3.51 55.35
#